data_AF-A0A947R6S1-F1
#
_entry.id   AF-A0A947R6S1-F1
#
_cell.length_a   1.000
_cell.length_b   1.000
_cell.length_c   1.000
_cell.angle_alpha   90.00
_cell.angle_beta   90.00
_cell.angle_gamma   90.00
#
_symmetry.space_group_name_H-M   'P 1'
#
loop_
_entity.id
_entity.type
_entity.pdbx_description
1 polymer ?
#
loop_
_entity_poly.entity_id
_entity_poly.type
_entity_poly.pdbx_seq_one_letter_code
_entity_poly.pdbx_strand_id
1 'polypeptide(L)'
;MKLRNQRKCLNCSDMFEPDYRNVKNQEYCRKPECRKASKAASQKRWSEKPENKDYFKGPVHVQRAQEWRKNHPKGLSKKETKSKKVLQDLCQENFMEIQPVTDGKNSSDLLLQDLCNQQLYVMIGLIAQLTGSTLQDNIEMTIRRMRELGRDIFMNPNRKEGGQYDPKTTHLPGTGAKGSPAIQLDRPPPGPGTAH
;
A
#
# COMPACT_ATOMS: atom_id res chain seq x y z
N MET A 1 32.26 13.46 5.13
CA MET A 1 31.17 14.14 4.41
C MET A 1 30.51 13.15 3.46
N LYS A 2 29.25 12.72 3.71
CA LYS A 2 28.54 11.83 2.77
C LYS A 2 28.25 12.61 1.50
N LEU A 3 28.75 12.11 0.36
CA LEU A 3 28.34 12.61 -0.95
C LEU A 3 26.81 12.52 -1.00
N ARG A 4 26.18 13.69 -1.11
CA ARG A 4 24.73 13.81 -1.31
C ARG A 4 24.41 12.99 -2.54
N ASN A 5 23.73 11.84 -2.38
CA ASN A 5 23.32 10.94 -3.46
C ASN A 5 22.22 11.59 -4.32
N GLN A 6 22.39 12.85 -4.70
CA GLN A 6 21.44 13.59 -5.50
C GLN A 6 21.52 13.12 -6.94
N ARG A 7 20.37 12.86 -7.54
CA ARG A 7 20.22 12.47 -8.94
C ARG A 7 19.45 13.56 -9.67
N LYS A 8 19.68 13.67 -10.98
CA LYS A 8 18.93 14.56 -11.85
C LYS A 8 17.62 13.89 -12.28
N CYS A 9 16.50 14.57 -12.10
CA CYS A 9 15.19 14.09 -12.55
C CYS A 9 15.08 14.10 -14.07
N LEU A 10 14.63 13.01 -14.69
CA LEU A 10 14.46 12.93 -16.14
C LEU A 10 13.33 13.83 -16.69
N ASN A 11 12.40 14.29 -15.84
CA ASN A 11 11.28 15.14 -16.28
C ASN A 11 11.57 16.63 -16.09
N CYS A 12 11.84 17.07 -14.85
CA CYS A 12 12.05 18.49 -14.54
C CYS A 12 13.52 18.92 -14.53
N SER A 13 14.47 18.00 -14.73
CA SER A 13 15.92 18.26 -14.67
C SER A 13 16.46 18.75 -13.32
N ASP A 14 15.63 18.86 -12.28
CA ASP A 14 16.08 19.24 -10.95
C ASP A 14 16.89 18.14 -10.27
N MET A 15 17.84 18.55 -9.42
CA MET A 15 18.54 17.66 -8.50
C MET A 15 17.61 17.27 -7.36
N PHE A 16 17.48 15.97 -7.10
CA PHE A 16 16.66 15.45 -6.01
C PHE A 16 17.39 14.33 -5.26
N GLU A 17 17.06 14.15 -3.98
CA GLU A 17 17.52 13.00 -3.20
C GLU A 17 16.58 11.80 -3.42
N PRO A 18 17.07 10.68 -3.99
CA PRO A 18 16.29 9.47 -4.14
C PRO A 18 15.89 8.86 -2.81
N ASP A 19 14.77 8.16 -2.79
CA ASP A 19 14.34 7.34 -1.67
C ASP A 19 15.35 6.23 -1.39
N TYR A 20 15.76 6.07 -0.13
CA TYR A 20 16.72 5.04 0.28
C TYR A 20 16.27 3.62 -0.10
N ARG A 21 14.95 3.36 -0.19
CA ARG A 21 14.40 2.06 -0.59
C ARG A 21 14.57 1.79 -2.09
N ASN A 22 14.67 2.85 -2.90
CA ASN A 22 14.68 2.76 -4.35
C ASN A 22 15.80 3.58 -5.01
N VAL A 23 16.94 3.74 -4.33
CA VAL A 23 18.05 4.60 -4.81
C VAL A 23 18.51 4.16 -6.20
N LYS A 24 18.57 2.84 -6.43
CA LYS A 24 19.07 2.26 -7.69
C LYS A 24 18.15 2.58 -8.87
N ASN A 25 16.83 2.50 -8.69
CA ASN A 25 15.89 2.58 -9.82
C ASN A 25 15.10 3.91 -9.89
N GLN A 26 15.20 4.80 -8.89
CA GLN A 26 14.47 6.05 -8.92
C GLN A 26 15.12 7.07 -9.87
N GLU A 27 14.50 7.24 -11.03
CA GLU A 27 14.91 8.19 -12.09
C GLU A 27 14.18 9.55 -12.02
N TYR A 28 13.06 9.61 -11.31
CA TYR A 28 12.18 10.78 -11.24
C TYR A 28 12.04 11.27 -9.80
N CYS A 29 11.95 12.59 -9.61
CA CYS A 29 11.70 13.19 -8.31
C CYS A 29 10.24 12.99 -7.85
N ARG A 30 9.95 13.29 -6.58
CA ARG A 30 8.63 13.06 -5.96
C ARG A 30 7.55 14.08 -6.38
N LYS A 31 7.89 15.10 -7.18
CA LYS A 31 6.93 16.11 -7.67
C LYS A 31 5.78 15.44 -8.44
N PRO A 32 4.53 15.90 -8.30
CA PRO A 32 3.36 15.24 -8.89
C PRO A 32 3.47 15.10 -10.41
N GLU A 33 3.92 16.15 -11.10
CA GLU A 33 4.13 16.12 -12.55
C GLU A 33 5.22 15.11 -12.96
N CYS A 34 6.29 14.99 -12.18
CA CYS A 34 7.36 14.02 -12.45
C CYS A 34 6.91 12.58 -12.17
N ARG A 35 6.03 12.35 -11.20
CA ARG A 35 5.41 11.04 -10.96
C ARG A 35 4.49 10.62 -12.11
N LYS A 36 3.69 11.55 -12.64
CA LYS A 36 2.87 11.31 -13.83
C LYS A 36 3.75 10.95 -15.03
N ALA A 37 4.81 11.72 -15.28
CA ALA A 37 5.77 11.46 -16.34
C ALA A 37 6.46 10.10 -16.19
N SER A 38 6.88 9.74 -14.97
CA SER A 38 7.47 8.43 -14.65
C SER A 38 6.52 7.27 -14.95
N LYS A 39 5.24 7.40 -14.55
CA LYS A 39 4.21 6.40 -14.83
C LYS A 39 3.96 6.27 -16.33
N ALA A 40 3.87 7.39 -17.05
CA ALA A 40 3.68 7.40 -18.50
C ALA A 40 4.85 6.75 -19.24
N ALA A 41 6.10 7.08 -18.87
CA ALA A 41 7.29 6.47 -19.45
C ALA A 41 7.34 4.96 -19.18
N SER A 42 7.04 4.53 -17.95
CA SER A 42 7.00 3.11 -17.59
C SER A 42 5.91 2.36 -18.34
N GLN A 43 4.72 2.96 -18.46
CA GLN A 43 3.61 2.40 -19.23
C GLN A 43 3.97 2.26 -20.70
N LYS A 44 4.63 3.26 -21.28
CA LYS A 44 5.09 3.25 -22.67
C LYS A 44 6.08 2.10 -22.90
N ARG A 45 7.15 2.04 -22.10
CA ARG A 45 8.15 0.96 -22.13
C ARG A 45 7.51 -0.42 -22.00
N TRP A 46 6.48 -0.54 -21.15
CA TRP A 46 5.77 -1.80 -20.96
C TRP A 46 4.91 -2.16 -22.18
N SER A 47 4.19 -1.20 -22.77
CA SER A 47 3.31 -1.41 -23.94
C SER A 47 4.07 -1.58 -25.27
N GLU A 48 5.31 -1.09 -25.35
CA GLU A 48 6.20 -1.28 -26.51
C GLU A 48 6.70 -2.72 -26.63
N LYS A 49 6.67 -3.50 -25.54
CA LYS A 49 7.00 -4.93 -25.60
C LYS A 49 5.99 -5.67 -26.48
N PRO A 50 6.42 -6.49 -27.44
CA PRO A 50 5.52 -7.18 -28.36
C PRO A 50 4.49 -8.05 -27.63
N GLU A 51 4.88 -8.68 -26.53
CA GLU A 51 4.03 -9.49 -25.66
C GLU A 51 2.86 -8.70 -25.03
N ASN A 52 3.04 -7.40 -24.79
CA ASN A 52 2.08 -6.57 -24.05
C ASN A 52 1.27 -5.62 -24.95
N LYS A 53 1.60 -5.55 -26.24
CA LYS A 53 1.00 -4.61 -27.20
C LYS A 53 -0.52 -4.70 -27.24
N ASP A 54 -1.02 -5.94 -27.19
CA ASP A 54 -2.44 -6.24 -27.22
C ASP A 54 -3.00 -6.64 -25.85
N TYR A 55 -2.26 -6.46 -24.75
CA TYR A 55 -2.73 -6.86 -23.42
C TYR A 55 -4.07 -6.23 -23.05
N PHE A 56 -4.32 -4.95 -23.37
CA PHE A 56 -5.61 -4.31 -23.08
C PHE A 56 -6.68 -4.54 -24.15
N LYS A 57 -6.28 -4.97 -25.36
CA LYS A 57 -7.16 -5.19 -26.51
C LYS A 57 -7.50 -6.66 -26.74
N GLY A 58 -6.79 -7.56 -26.06
CA GLY A 58 -6.92 -9.00 -26.23
C GLY A 58 -8.29 -9.51 -25.77
N PRO A 59 -8.81 -10.55 -26.42
CA PRO A 59 -10.17 -11.06 -26.18
C PRO A 59 -10.40 -11.41 -24.70
N VAL A 60 -9.40 -11.99 -24.02
CA VAL A 60 -9.46 -12.36 -22.61
C VAL A 60 -9.68 -11.15 -21.69
N HIS A 61 -9.00 -10.04 -21.95
CA HIS A 61 -9.09 -8.84 -21.11
C HIS A 61 -10.42 -8.11 -21.33
N VAL A 62 -10.91 -8.12 -22.57
CA VAL A 62 -12.23 -7.58 -22.93
C VAL A 62 -13.34 -8.41 -22.31
N GLN A 63 -13.30 -9.74 -22.43
CA GLN A 63 -14.29 -10.66 -21.84
C GLN A 63 -14.36 -10.50 -20.33
N ARG A 64 -13.22 -10.53 -19.64
CA ARG A 64 -13.15 -10.30 -18.19
C ARG A 64 -13.75 -8.95 -17.78
N ALA A 65 -13.51 -7.89 -18.54
CA ALA A 65 -14.11 -6.59 -18.26
C ALA A 65 -15.64 -6.60 -18.48
N GLN A 66 -16.14 -7.33 -19.48
CA GLN A 66 -17.57 -7.51 -19.72
C GLN A 66 -18.24 -8.34 -18.62
N GLU A 67 -17.63 -9.45 -18.21
CA GLU A 67 -18.09 -10.28 -17.09
C GLU A 67 -18.12 -9.49 -15.79
N TRP A 68 -17.06 -8.72 -15.51
CA TRP A 68 -17.03 -7.84 -14.35
C TRP A 68 -18.20 -6.84 -14.38
N ARG A 69 -18.50 -6.23 -15.54
CA ARG A 69 -19.65 -5.31 -15.69
C ARG A 69 -20.99 -6.01 -15.51
N LYS A 70 -21.17 -7.23 -16.03
CA LYS A 70 -22.39 -8.04 -15.82
C LYS A 70 -22.64 -8.32 -14.34
N ASN A 71 -21.57 -8.62 -13.60
CA ASN A 71 -21.62 -8.93 -12.18
C ASN A 71 -21.71 -7.68 -11.28
N HIS A 72 -21.40 -6.49 -11.81
CA HIS A 72 -21.39 -5.22 -11.06
C HIS A 72 -22.24 -4.12 -11.75
N PRO A 73 -23.56 -4.33 -11.93
CA PRO A 73 -24.40 -3.41 -12.70
C PRO A 73 -24.59 -2.03 -12.04
N LYS A 74 -24.49 -1.93 -10.71
CA LYS A 74 -24.65 -0.66 -9.96
C LYS A 74 -23.49 0.33 -10.16
N GLY A 75 -22.32 -0.14 -10.64
CA GLY A 75 -21.12 0.70 -10.83
C GLY A 75 -21.18 1.63 -12.05
N LEU A 76 -22.17 1.45 -12.93
CA LEU A 76 -22.42 2.31 -14.10
C LEU A 76 -23.56 3.32 -13.86
N SER A 77 -24.05 3.43 -12.62
CA SER A 77 -25.12 4.37 -12.30
C SER A 77 -24.73 5.77 -12.77
N LYS A 78 -25.54 6.30 -13.68
CA LYS A 78 -25.34 7.54 -14.41
C LYS A 78 -24.80 8.61 -13.48
N LYS A 79 -23.62 9.17 -13.81
CA LYS A 79 -23.33 10.55 -13.41
C LYS A 79 -24.42 11.40 -14.03
N GLU A 80 -25.44 11.75 -13.25
CA GLU A 80 -26.26 12.89 -13.56
C GLU A 80 -25.32 14.03 -13.88
N THR A 81 -25.50 14.61 -15.06
CA THR A 81 -24.86 15.83 -15.53
C THR A 81 -25.25 16.97 -14.59
N LYS A 82 -24.61 17.04 -13.43
CA LYS A 82 -24.60 18.20 -12.55
C LYS A 82 -23.23 18.86 -12.72
N SER A 83 -23.30 19.93 -13.50
CA SER A 83 -22.43 21.12 -13.57
C SER A 83 -20.97 20.98 -13.13
N LYS A 84 -20.10 21.45 -14.01
CA LYS A 84 -18.67 21.71 -13.81
C LYS A 84 -18.37 22.37 -12.46
N LYS A 85 -18.04 21.58 -11.45
CA LYS A 85 -17.10 21.95 -10.39
C LYS A 85 -16.17 20.76 -10.18
N VAL A 86 -14.88 20.99 -10.39
CA VAL A 86 -13.84 19.97 -10.32
C VAL A 86 -13.85 19.41 -8.90
N LEU A 87 -14.11 18.11 -8.78
CA LEU A 87 -14.23 17.37 -7.51
C LEU A 87 -12.97 17.46 -6.61
N GLN A 88 -11.89 18.05 -7.10
CA GLN A 88 -10.61 18.19 -6.40
C GLN A 88 -10.51 19.44 -5.53
N ASP A 89 -11.33 20.48 -5.73
CA ASP A 89 -11.29 21.69 -4.89
C ASP A 89 -11.93 21.49 -3.51
N LEU A 90 -12.69 20.41 -3.30
CA LEU A 90 -13.34 20.14 -2.00
C LEU A 90 -12.45 19.36 -1.02
N CYS A 91 -11.23 18.98 -1.41
CA CYS A 91 -10.32 18.21 -0.55
C CYS A 91 -9.31 19.08 0.23
N GLN A 92 -9.41 20.40 0.16
CA GLN A 92 -8.46 21.32 0.82
C GLN A 92 -9.09 22.26 1.83
N GLU A 93 -10.26 21.96 2.39
CA GLU A 93 -10.80 22.73 3.51
C GLU A 93 -11.42 21.79 4.56
N ASN A 94 -10.59 20.90 5.12
CA ASN A 94 -10.83 20.35 6.46
C ASN A 94 -9.87 21.03 7.44
N PHE A 95 -9.86 22.37 7.44
CA PHE A 95 -9.48 23.09 8.64
C PHE A 95 -10.72 23.10 9.52
N MET A 96 -10.60 22.51 10.71
CA MET A 96 -11.63 22.53 11.73
C MET A 96 -11.97 23.99 12.06
N GLU A 97 -13.12 24.45 11.60
CA GLU A 97 -13.78 25.60 12.19
C GLU A 97 -14.98 25.07 12.99
N ILE A 98 -14.85 25.15 14.31
CA ILE A 98 -15.90 24.82 15.27
C ILE A 98 -16.88 25.99 15.28
N GLN A 99 -18.10 25.83 14.79
CA GLN A 99 -19.26 26.67 15.14
C GLN A 99 -20.58 25.87 15.06
N PRO A 100 -21.63 26.30 15.79
CA PRO A 100 -22.52 25.41 16.51
C PRO A 100 -23.81 25.06 15.75
N VAL A 101 -24.34 23.92 16.16
CA VAL A 101 -25.68 23.35 15.94
C VAL A 101 -26.74 24.35 15.48
N THR A 102 -27.36 24.09 14.33
CA THR A 102 -28.83 24.02 14.21
C THR A 102 -29.29 23.09 13.07
N ASP A 103 -30.29 22.28 13.41
CA ASP A 103 -31.38 21.77 12.58
C ASP A 103 -31.11 20.64 11.56
N GLY A 104 -31.21 19.41 12.09
CA GLY A 104 -32.41 18.62 11.78
C GLY A 104 -32.48 17.98 10.39
N LYS A 105 -31.52 17.10 10.05
CA LYS A 105 -31.82 15.94 9.20
C LYS A 105 -30.72 14.87 9.28
N ASN A 106 -31.14 13.69 9.76
CA ASN A 106 -30.44 12.40 9.69
C ASN A 106 -29.17 12.25 10.56
N SER A 107 -29.32 12.48 11.86
CA SER A 107 -28.23 12.32 12.84
C SER A 107 -27.75 10.87 13.06
N SER A 108 -28.43 9.85 12.54
CA SER A 108 -28.09 8.45 12.86
C SER A 108 -26.83 7.93 12.15
N ASP A 109 -26.58 8.34 10.90
CA ASP A 109 -25.41 7.88 10.13
C ASP A 109 -24.11 8.62 10.51
N LEU A 110 -24.23 9.92 10.86
CA LEU A 110 -23.10 10.69 11.39
C LEU A 110 -22.68 10.18 12.78
N LEU A 111 -23.65 9.89 13.67
CA LEU A 111 -23.38 9.34 15.00
C LEU A 111 -22.67 7.98 14.95
N LEU A 112 -23.02 7.10 14.01
CA LEU A 112 -22.42 5.77 13.90
C LEU A 112 -20.98 5.82 13.37
N GLN A 113 -20.72 6.68 12.38
CA GLN A 113 -19.36 6.88 11.87
C GLN A 113 -18.47 7.57 12.89
N ASP A 114 -18.99 8.61 13.56
CA ASP A 114 -18.26 9.32 14.60
C ASP A 114 -17.97 8.41 15.80
N LEU A 115 -18.92 7.56 16.20
CA LEU A 115 -18.69 6.55 17.25
C LEU A 115 -17.65 5.51 16.83
N CYS A 116 -17.71 5.01 15.59
CA CYS A 116 -16.71 4.06 15.07
C CYS A 116 -15.31 4.68 15.00
N ASN A 117 -15.22 5.95 14.58
CA ASN A 117 -13.96 6.69 14.51
C ASN A 117 -13.41 6.96 15.91
N GLN A 118 -14.27 7.36 16.85
CA GLN A 118 -13.89 7.60 18.24
C GLN A 118 -13.39 6.29 18.90
N GLN A 119 -14.08 5.18 18.67
CA GLN A 119 -13.63 3.86 19.13
C GLN A 119 -12.27 3.48 18.54
N LEU A 120 -12.03 3.74 17.25
CA LEU A 120 -10.75 3.47 16.62
C LEU A 120 -9.60 4.26 17.25
N TYR A 121 -9.80 5.54 17.56
CA TYR A 121 -8.78 6.36 18.23
C TYR A 121 -8.44 5.85 19.63
N VAL A 122 -9.45 5.42 20.40
CA VAL A 122 -9.23 4.81 21.72
C VAL A 122 -8.41 3.51 21.58
N MET A 123 -8.76 2.65 20.62
CA MET A 123 -8.02 1.40 20.38
C MET A 123 -6.57 1.66 19.97
N ILE A 124 -6.33 2.65 19.09
CA ILE A 124 -4.98 3.05 18.68
C ILE A 124 -4.17 3.55 19.89
N GLY A 125 -4.77 4.41 20.73
CA GLY A 125 -4.12 4.94 21.94
C GLY A 125 -3.76 3.84 22.94
N LEU A 126 -4.69 2.92 23.23
CA LEU A 126 -4.46 1.78 24.12
C LEU A 126 -3.34 0.87 23.59
N ILE A 127 -3.31 0.62 22.29
CA ILE A 127 -2.27 -0.20 21.66
C ILE A 127 -0.91 0.49 21.75
N ALA A 128 -0.83 1.79 21.47
CA ALA A 128 0.40 2.54 21.59
C ALA A 128 0.91 2.53 23.04
N GLN A 129 0.00 2.64 24.02
CA GLN A 129 0.33 2.58 25.44
C GLN A 129 0.84 1.20 25.88
N LEU A 130 0.19 0.12 25.44
CA LEU A 130 0.55 -1.26 25.82
C LEU A 130 1.84 -1.75 25.13
N THR A 131 2.10 -1.28 23.91
CA THR A 131 3.26 -1.71 23.12
C THR A 131 4.46 -0.77 23.20
N GLY A 132 4.26 0.45 23.70
CA GLY A 132 5.26 1.52 23.68
C GLY A 132 5.63 2.00 22.28
N SER A 133 4.83 1.66 21.26
CA SER A 133 5.12 1.94 19.86
C SER A 133 4.04 2.81 19.22
N THR A 134 4.44 3.93 18.63
CA THR A 134 3.58 4.79 17.80
C THR A 134 3.74 4.50 16.30
N LEU A 135 4.61 3.56 15.93
CA LEU A 135 4.83 3.16 14.53
C LEU A 135 3.58 2.47 13.98
N GLN A 136 3.07 2.98 12.86
CA GLN A 136 1.82 2.52 12.24
C GLN A 136 1.83 1.03 11.93
N ASP A 137 2.95 0.47 11.42
CA ASP A 137 3.07 -0.96 11.12
C ASP A 137 2.93 -1.84 12.38
N ASN A 138 3.50 -1.40 13.50
CA ASN A 138 3.38 -2.10 14.79
C ASN A 138 1.97 -1.98 15.37
N ILE A 139 1.34 -0.81 15.24
CA ILE A 139 -0.04 -0.60 15.63
C ILE A 139 -0.95 -1.51 14.81
N GLU A 140 -0.76 -1.60 13.49
CA GLU A 140 -1.55 -2.44 12.60
C GLU A 140 -1.44 -3.92 12.98
N MET A 141 -0.22 -4.43 13.18
CA MET A 141 0.00 -5.82 13.62
C MET A 141 -0.70 -6.09 14.97
N THR A 142 -0.64 -5.14 15.89
CA THR A 142 -1.24 -5.29 17.21
C THR A 142 -2.77 -5.24 17.15
N ILE A 143 -3.35 -4.36 16.31
CA ILE A 143 -4.81 -4.31 16.05
C ILE A 143 -5.29 -5.66 15.52
N ARG A 144 -4.57 -6.24 14.56
CA ARG A 144 -4.92 -7.55 13.97
C ARG A 144 -4.91 -8.65 15.04
N ARG A 145 -3.85 -8.72 15.86
CA ARG A 145 -3.75 -9.67 16.97
C ARG A 145 -4.86 -9.49 18.00
N MET A 146 -5.13 -8.26 18.43
CA MET A 146 -6.19 -7.99 19.41
C MET A 146 -7.58 -8.34 18.88
N ARG A 147 -7.83 -8.14 17.58
CA ARG A 147 -9.09 -8.54 16.95
C ARG A 147 -9.27 -10.06 16.91
N GLU A 148 -8.20 -10.80 16.62
CA GLU A 148 -8.21 -12.27 16.63
C GLU A 148 -8.45 -12.79 18.05
N LEU A 149 -7.72 -12.28 19.05
CA LEU A 149 -7.94 -12.60 20.46
C LEU A 149 -9.37 -12.28 20.92
N GLY A 150 -9.88 -11.10 20.59
CA GLY A 150 -11.24 -10.71 20.96
C GLY A 150 -12.30 -11.61 20.31
N ARG A 151 -12.08 -12.01 19.05
CA ARG A 151 -12.95 -12.96 18.36
C ARG A 151 -12.91 -14.34 19.03
N ASP A 152 -11.73 -14.80 19.42
CA ASP A 152 -11.59 -16.11 20.07
C ASP A 152 -12.22 -16.14 21.47
N ILE A 153 -12.08 -15.07 22.25
CA ILE A 153 -12.75 -14.93 23.56
C ILE A 153 -14.28 -14.89 23.39
N PHE A 154 -14.76 -14.14 22.41
CA PHE A 154 -16.20 -13.99 22.18
C PHE A 154 -16.84 -15.29 21.66
N MET A 155 -16.18 -15.97 20.72
CA MET A 155 -16.71 -17.17 20.08
C MET A 155 -16.44 -18.45 20.88
N ASN A 156 -15.45 -18.45 21.77
CA ASN A 156 -15.06 -19.62 22.55
C ASN A 156 -14.67 -19.25 24.00
N PRO A 157 -15.65 -18.96 24.87
CA PRO A 157 -15.42 -18.43 26.22
C PRO A 157 -14.77 -19.42 27.19
N ASN A 158 -14.56 -20.69 26.81
CA ASN A 158 -14.07 -21.76 27.69
C ASN A 158 -12.64 -22.24 27.39
N ARG A 159 -11.89 -21.57 26.51
CA ARG A 159 -10.47 -21.91 26.30
C ARG A 159 -9.61 -21.36 27.44
N LYS A 160 -9.04 -22.26 28.25
CA LYS A 160 -8.03 -21.95 29.28
C LYS A 160 -6.61 -21.77 28.73
N GLU A 161 -6.41 -21.99 27.43
CA GLU A 161 -5.11 -21.89 26.78
C GLU A 161 -5.12 -20.69 25.83
N GLY A 162 -4.33 -19.67 26.18
CA GLY A 162 -4.03 -18.58 25.26
C GLY A 162 -3.42 -19.17 23.99
N GLY A 163 -4.05 -18.90 22.84
CA GLY A 163 -3.52 -19.31 21.56
C GLY A 163 -2.08 -18.84 21.40
N GLN A 164 -1.27 -19.65 20.73
CA GLN A 164 0.13 -19.37 20.46
C GLN A 164 0.20 -18.33 19.32
N TYR A 165 0.01 -17.05 19.64
CA TYR A 165 0.13 -15.93 18.67
C TYR A 165 1.51 -15.28 18.72
N ASP A 166 2.55 -16.07 18.99
CA ASP A 166 3.91 -15.57 18.84
C ASP A 166 4.24 -15.50 17.35
N PRO A 167 4.44 -14.31 16.76
CA PRO A 167 5.19 -14.25 15.52
C PRO A 167 6.56 -14.84 15.86
N LYS A 168 6.98 -15.89 15.15
CA LYS A 168 8.36 -16.39 15.20
C LYS A 168 9.29 -15.18 15.18
N THR A 169 9.95 -14.92 16.31
CA THR A 169 10.99 -13.93 16.41
C THR A 169 11.93 -14.21 15.26
N THR A 170 11.98 -13.30 14.28
CA THR A 170 12.98 -13.39 13.23
C THR A 170 14.30 -13.26 13.95
N HIS A 171 15.09 -14.32 13.95
CA HIS A 171 16.38 -14.38 14.62
C HIS A 171 17.18 -13.13 14.22
N LEU A 172 17.46 -12.29 15.21
CA LEU A 172 18.53 -11.30 15.10
C LEU A 172 19.81 -12.09 14.75
N PRO A 173 20.58 -11.71 13.73
CA PRO A 173 21.85 -12.37 13.44
C PRO A 173 22.83 -12.00 14.55
N GLY A 174 22.89 -12.87 15.56
CA GLY A 174 23.93 -12.90 16.56
C GLY A 174 25.23 -13.39 15.96
N THR A 175 26.28 -12.67 16.29
CA THR A 175 27.71 -12.83 16.00
C THR A 175 28.15 -14.30 15.90
N GLY A 176 29.00 -14.56 14.89
CA GLY A 176 29.29 -15.89 14.38
C GLY A 176 29.95 -16.89 15.32
N ALA A 177 29.68 -18.17 15.04
CA ALA A 177 30.50 -19.29 15.43
C ALA A 177 31.11 -19.93 14.18
N LYS A 178 32.42 -20.22 14.25
CA LYS A 178 33.25 -20.78 13.19
C LYS A 178 32.93 -22.25 12.95
N GLY A 179 32.88 -22.63 11.67
CA GLY A 179 33.26 -23.95 11.20
C GLY A 179 32.11 -24.89 10.89
N SER A 180 31.73 -24.96 9.61
CA SER A 180 31.42 -26.20 8.88
C SER A 180 31.32 -25.91 7.37
N PRO A 181 31.65 -26.89 6.50
CA PRO A 181 32.33 -26.64 5.23
C PRO A 181 31.41 -26.30 4.06
N ALA A 182 32.01 -25.76 3.00
CA ALA A 182 31.35 -25.29 1.79
C ALA A 182 30.61 -26.42 1.05
N ILE A 183 29.30 -26.23 0.86
CA ILE A 183 28.49 -27.03 -0.06
C ILE A 183 28.68 -26.43 -1.46
N GLN A 184 29.49 -27.09 -2.28
CA GLN A 184 29.71 -26.78 -3.68
C GLN A 184 28.49 -27.23 -4.49
N LEU A 185 27.70 -26.27 -4.98
CA LEU A 185 26.64 -26.56 -5.95
C LEU A 185 27.23 -26.47 -7.35
N ASP A 186 27.34 -27.63 -8.00
CA ASP A 186 27.84 -27.78 -9.35
C ASP A 186 27.09 -26.90 -10.36
N ARG A 187 27.87 -26.19 -11.17
CA ARG A 187 27.40 -25.37 -12.28
C ARG A 187 27.27 -26.25 -13.54
N PRO A 188 26.18 -26.17 -14.32
CA PRO A 188 26.12 -26.84 -15.62
C PRO A 188 27.10 -26.20 -16.62
N PRO A 189 27.66 -26.97 -17.57
CA PRO A 189 28.68 -26.49 -18.51
C PRO A 189 28.10 -25.47 -19.53
N PRO A 190 28.94 -24.55 -20.03
CA PRO A 190 28.54 -23.63 -21.10
C PRO A 190 28.43 -24.36 -22.44
N GLY A 191 27.32 -24.14 -23.15
CA GLY A 191 27.07 -24.70 -24.48
C GLY A 191 28.01 -24.13 -25.56
N PRO A 192 28.15 -24.84 -26.70
CA PRO A 192 29.13 -24.51 -27.73
C PRO A 192 28.73 -23.23 -28.49
N GLY A 193 29.68 -22.31 -28.62
CA GLY A 193 29.56 -21.13 -29.46
C GLY A 193 29.60 -21.49 -30.94
N THR A 194 28.64 -20.97 -31.71
CA THR A 194 28.67 -20.96 -33.17
C THR A 194 29.37 -19.69 -33.64
N ALA A 195 30.53 -19.87 -34.29
CA ALA A 195 31.12 -18.86 -35.15
C ALA A 195 30.48 -18.96 -36.53
N HIS A 196 29.97 -17.84 -37.05
CA HIS A 196 29.91 -17.49 -38.48
C HIS A 196 29.75 -15.97 -38.61
#